data_AF-A0A062U7S6-F1
#
_entry.id   AF-A0A062U7S6-F1
#
_cell.length_a   1.000
_cell.length_b   1.000
_cell.length_c   1.000
_cell.angle_alpha   90.00
_cell.angle_beta   90.00
_cell.angle_gamma   90.00
#
_symmetry.space_group_name_H-M   'P 1'
#
loop_
_entity.id
_entity.type
_entity.pdbx_description
1 polymer ?
#
loop_
_entity_poly.entity_id
_entity_poly.type
_entity_poly.pdbx_seq_one_letter_code
_entity_poly.pdbx_strand_id
1 'polypeptide(L)'
;MTWFRGFFLALAGAGLALLGACSPAEGGQQPVLPQDSLTQPPHERQPVVLTEAALQTRDELLSYAQAGSLTRLSRKASEYEDFISNFGGTPHREFWDLMRRTGVDPNLRLRTLFDMPVGMRQIDGEIWYVWPDLAARDAHDLIPEKLTFQERRRLRELIGDDGIEKIRKGEGYPGMRTAIAGNGRWVYYVLGQDGED
;
A
#
# COMPACT_ATOMS: atom_id res chain seq x y z
N MET A 1 -55.16 2.66 -23.54
CA MET A 1 -55.95 2.79 -24.78
C MET A 1 -56.82 4.03 -24.65
N THR A 2 -56.28 5.19 -24.98
CA THR A 2 -57.03 6.43 -25.24
C THR A 2 -56.15 7.29 -26.15
N TRP A 3 -56.76 7.72 -27.23
CA TRP A 3 -56.17 8.36 -28.40
C TRP A 3 -56.74 9.77 -28.41
N PHE A 4 -55.92 10.81 -28.59
CA PHE A 4 -56.42 12.11 -29.03
C PHE A 4 -55.51 12.67 -30.12
N ARG A 5 -56.16 12.94 -31.26
CA ARG A 5 -55.63 13.42 -32.53
C ARG A 5 -55.50 14.95 -32.49
N GLY A 6 -54.46 15.48 -33.11
CA GLY A 6 -54.61 16.32 -34.32
C GLY A 6 -54.11 17.75 -34.07
N PHE A 7 -53.80 18.59 -35.06
CA PHE A 7 -53.66 18.47 -36.51
C PHE A 7 -53.11 19.84 -36.98
N PHE A 8 -52.00 19.86 -37.76
CA PHE A 8 -51.65 20.82 -38.84
C PHE A 8 -51.41 22.32 -38.45
N LEU A 9 -50.71 23.20 -39.20
CA LEU A 9 -50.24 23.33 -40.59
C LEU A 9 -49.14 24.43 -40.55
N ALA A 10 -47.87 24.18 -40.91
CA ALA A 10 -47.20 24.51 -42.19
C ALA A 10 -47.23 25.98 -42.68
N LEU A 11 -46.05 26.55 -42.99
CA LEU A 11 -45.61 27.25 -44.22
C LEU A 11 -44.31 28.04 -43.91
N ALA A 12 -43.15 27.65 -44.44
CA ALA A 12 -42.58 27.99 -45.76
C ALA A 12 -41.50 29.08 -45.63
N GLY A 13 -40.22 28.73 -45.80
CA GLY A 13 -39.46 28.94 -47.04
C GLY A 13 -38.38 30.00 -46.75
N ALA A 14 -37.21 30.07 -47.35
CA ALA A 14 -36.51 29.32 -48.39
C ALA A 14 -35.01 29.72 -48.27
N GLY A 15 -34.10 28.95 -48.87
CA GLY A 15 -32.87 29.55 -49.40
C GLY A 15 -31.56 28.77 -49.23
N LEU A 16 -31.17 28.20 -50.36
CA LEU A 16 -29.81 27.99 -50.89
C LEU A 16 -28.79 27.10 -50.16
N ALA A 17 -28.39 26.07 -50.91
CA ALA A 17 -27.20 25.27 -50.74
C ALA A 17 -25.92 26.06 -51.12
N LEU A 18 -24.88 25.87 -50.32
CA LEU A 18 -23.48 26.06 -50.72
C LEU A 18 -22.70 24.80 -50.31
N LEU A 19 -22.05 24.20 -51.29
CA LEU A 19 -21.05 23.14 -51.14
C LEU A 19 -19.82 23.69 -50.41
N GLY A 20 -19.30 22.95 -49.43
CA GLY A 20 -18.05 23.33 -48.77
C GLY A 20 -17.55 22.29 -47.76
N ALA A 21 -16.56 21.49 -48.21
CA ALA A 21 -15.48 20.86 -47.46
C ALA A 21 -15.81 19.89 -46.29
N CYS A 22 -15.36 18.64 -46.45
CA CYS A 22 -15.04 17.76 -45.33
C CYS A 22 -13.88 18.37 -44.52
N SER A 23 -14.16 18.85 -43.31
CA SER A 23 -13.13 19.09 -42.29
C SER A 23 -13.12 17.91 -41.31
N PRO A 24 -11.96 17.33 -40.95
CA PRO A 24 -11.90 16.40 -39.84
C PRO A 24 -12.08 17.17 -38.53
N ALA A 25 -12.77 16.52 -37.58
CA ALA A 25 -13.28 17.09 -36.35
C ALA A 25 -12.21 17.78 -35.48
N GLU A 26 -12.31 19.10 -35.34
CA GLU A 26 -11.76 19.83 -34.20
C GLU A 26 -12.79 19.79 -33.08
N GLY A 27 -12.45 19.15 -31.96
CA GLY A 27 -13.34 19.09 -30.80
C GLY A 27 -13.03 18.01 -29.77
N GLY A 28 -11.96 17.23 -29.93
CA GLY A 28 -11.40 16.44 -28.83
C GLY A 28 -10.30 17.24 -28.16
N GLN A 29 -10.55 17.78 -26.97
CA GLN A 29 -9.45 18.18 -26.09
C GLN A 29 -8.53 16.97 -25.93
N GLN A 30 -7.34 17.02 -26.52
CA GLN A 30 -6.30 16.06 -26.21
C GLN A 30 -6.10 16.09 -24.69
N PRO A 31 -6.04 14.94 -24.01
CA PRO A 31 -5.74 14.91 -22.58
C PRO A 31 -4.42 15.65 -22.37
N VAL A 32 -4.46 16.74 -21.60
CA VAL A 32 -3.24 17.44 -21.18
C VAL A 32 -2.51 16.48 -20.25
N LEU A 33 -1.50 15.78 -20.78
CA LEU A 33 -0.56 15.03 -19.95
C LEU A 33 0.14 16.03 -19.02
N PRO A 34 0.10 15.85 -17.69
CA PRO A 34 0.85 16.70 -16.77
C PRO A 34 2.32 16.69 -17.16
N GLN A 35 2.90 17.87 -17.38
CA GLN A 35 4.32 18.00 -17.80
C GLN A 35 5.31 17.49 -16.76
N ASP A 36 4.86 17.19 -15.54
CA ASP A 36 5.68 16.59 -14.47
C ASP A 36 5.94 15.09 -14.66
N SER A 37 5.41 14.49 -15.73
CA SER A 37 5.58 13.06 -16.02
C SER A 37 6.72 12.84 -17.01
N LEU A 38 7.73 12.05 -16.58
CA LEU A 38 8.81 11.38 -17.35
C LEU A 38 10.23 11.99 -17.34
N THR A 39 10.44 13.27 -16.99
CA THR A 39 11.80 13.88 -17.01
C THR A 39 12.34 14.32 -15.64
N GLN A 40 11.57 14.22 -14.57
CA GLN A 40 12.13 14.46 -13.24
C GLN A 40 13.13 13.34 -12.89
N PRO A 41 14.35 13.67 -12.47
CA PRO A 41 15.27 12.68 -11.93
C PRO A 41 14.57 11.98 -10.75
N PRO A 42 14.77 10.66 -10.56
CA PRO A 42 14.20 9.95 -9.42
C PRO A 42 14.48 10.72 -8.14
N HIS A 43 13.46 10.99 -7.34
CA HIS A 43 13.66 11.63 -6.04
C HIS A 43 14.49 10.66 -5.18
N GLU A 44 15.77 10.98 -4.95
CA GLU A 44 16.63 10.16 -4.09
C GLU A 44 16.06 10.21 -2.69
N ARG A 45 15.53 9.06 -2.23
CA ARG A 45 15.01 8.95 -0.88
C ARG A 45 16.16 9.10 0.10
N GLN A 46 16.05 10.08 0.99
CA GLN A 46 17.00 10.21 2.08
C GLN A 46 17.03 8.89 2.88
N PRO A 47 18.22 8.33 3.15
CA PRO A 47 18.33 7.12 3.95
C PRO A 47 17.70 7.34 5.33
N VAL A 48 16.78 6.45 5.71
CA VAL A 48 16.20 6.47 7.06
C VAL A 48 17.24 5.91 8.02
N VAL A 49 17.65 6.73 8.99
CA VAL A 49 18.57 6.34 10.05
C VAL A 49 17.76 5.96 11.29
N LEU A 50 17.96 4.72 11.77
CA LEU A 50 17.34 4.25 13.00
C LEU A 50 18.00 4.94 14.20
N THR A 51 17.21 5.21 15.24
CA THR A 51 17.77 5.50 16.56
C THR A 51 18.54 4.29 17.10
N GLU A 52 19.44 4.52 18.04
CA GLU A 52 20.19 3.44 18.69
C GLU A 52 19.25 2.40 19.34
N ALA A 53 18.20 2.85 20.04
CA ALA A 53 17.24 1.96 20.67
C ALA A 53 16.47 1.10 19.64
N ALA A 54 16.04 1.69 18.52
CA ALA A 54 15.37 0.94 17.46
C ALA A 54 16.32 -0.05 16.78
N LEU A 55 17.58 0.32 16.60
CA LEU A 55 18.63 -0.54 16.05
C LEU A 55 18.89 -1.75 16.95
N GLN A 56 19.04 -1.53 18.26
CA GLN A 56 19.23 -2.60 19.24
C GLN A 56 18.05 -3.59 19.24
N THR A 57 16.82 -3.09 19.23
CA THR A 57 15.63 -3.95 19.15
C THR A 57 15.59 -4.73 17.83
N ARG A 58 15.90 -4.10 16.69
CA ARG A 58 15.97 -4.78 15.39
C ARG A 58 16.96 -5.94 15.44
N ASP A 59 18.16 -5.69 15.96
CA ASP A 59 19.24 -6.69 16.00
C ASP A 59 18.91 -7.82 16.99
N GLU A 60 18.28 -7.50 18.12
CA GLU A 60 17.74 -8.49 19.06
C GLU A 60 16.70 -9.40 18.38
N LEU A 61 15.70 -8.81 17.70
CA LEU A 61 14.67 -9.56 16.98
C LEU A 61 15.25 -10.42 15.85
N LEU A 62 16.23 -9.90 15.10
CA LEU A 62 16.97 -10.67 14.10
C LEU A 62 17.67 -11.87 14.72
N SER A 63 18.31 -11.70 15.88
CA SER A 63 18.98 -12.81 16.57
C SER A 63 17.98 -13.93 16.97
N TYR A 64 16.79 -13.56 17.43
CA TYR A 64 15.73 -14.52 17.78
C TYR A 64 15.19 -15.26 16.56
N ALA A 65 14.99 -14.53 15.46
CA ALA A 65 14.53 -15.09 14.20
C ALA A 65 15.59 -16.00 13.54
N GLN A 66 16.87 -15.63 13.59
CA GLN A 66 17.96 -16.49 13.09
C GLN A 66 18.07 -17.80 13.88
N ALA A 67 17.80 -17.76 15.19
CA ALA A 67 17.71 -18.95 16.02
C ALA A 67 16.40 -19.75 15.86
N GLY A 68 15.45 -19.27 15.05
CA GLY A 68 14.14 -19.91 14.84
C GLY A 68 13.23 -19.91 16.09
N SER A 69 13.45 -19.00 17.04
CA SER A 69 12.85 -19.07 18.37
C SER A 69 11.55 -18.26 18.47
N LEU A 70 10.41 -18.91 18.17
CA LEU A 70 9.10 -18.32 18.41
C LEU A 70 8.86 -17.96 19.88
N THR A 71 9.44 -18.71 20.81
CA THR A 71 9.34 -18.42 22.26
C THR A 71 10.00 -17.09 22.63
N ARG A 72 11.19 -16.79 22.09
CA ARG A 72 11.88 -15.53 22.37
C ARG A 72 11.16 -14.35 21.70
N LEU A 73 10.73 -14.51 20.45
CA LEU A 73 9.90 -13.51 19.78
C LEU A 73 8.62 -13.23 20.56
N SER A 74 7.88 -14.27 20.97
CA SER A 74 6.60 -14.08 21.66
C SER A 74 6.79 -13.43 23.02
N ARG A 75 7.87 -13.77 23.74
CA ARG A 75 8.20 -13.12 25.00
C ARG A 75 8.50 -11.64 24.79
N LYS A 76 9.28 -11.30 23.75
CA LYS A 76 9.60 -9.91 23.41
C LYS A 76 8.34 -9.12 23.05
N ALA A 77 7.45 -9.70 22.25
CA ALA A 77 6.15 -9.13 21.93
C ALA A 77 5.31 -8.85 23.18
N SER A 78 5.25 -9.81 24.11
CA SER A 78 4.51 -9.68 25.37
C SER A 78 5.13 -8.72 26.40
N GLU A 79 6.27 -8.09 26.12
CA GLU A 79 6.78 -6.97 26.93
C GLU A 79 5.90 -5.71 26.79
N TYR A 80 5.11 -5.62 25.71
CA TYR A 80 4.28 -4.47 25.39
C TYR A 80 2.81 -4.92 25.25
N GLU A 81 1.94 -4.42 26.11
CA GLU A 81 0.51 -4.80 26.13
C GLU A 81 -0.21 -4.45 24.83
N ASP A 82 0.26 -3.42 24.12
CA ASP A 82 -0.34 -2.94 22.88
C ASP A 82 0.32 -3.50 21.61
N PHE A 83 1.20 -4.49 21.75
CA PHE A 83 1.80 -5.16 20.60
C PHE A 83 0.78 -5.93 19.76
N ILE A 84 0.79 -5.74 18.45
CA ILE A 84 -0.14 -6.39 17.53
C ILE A 84 0.58 -7.42 16.66
N SER A 85 0.26 -8.70 16.83
CA SER A 85 0.64 -9.77 15.88
C SER A 85 -0.49 -10.20 14.95
N ASN A 86 -1.73 -10.03 15.39
CA ASN A 86 -2.95 -10.39 14.70
C ASN A 86 -4.11 -9.54 15.21
N PHE A 87 -5.18 -9.44 14.44
CA PHE A 87 -6.36 -8.66 14.80
C PHE A 87 -7.45 -9.48 15.52
N GLY A 88 -7.25 -10.80 15.66
CA GLY A 88 -8.22 -11.72 16.27
C GLY A 88 -8.04 -11.90 17.79
N GLY A 89 -7.03 -11.27 18.40
CA GLY A 89 -6.75 -11.37 19.83
C GLY A 89 -6.12 -12.70 20.26
N THR A 90 -5.75 -13.57 19.33
CA THR A 90 -5.04 -14.83 19.64
C THR A 90 -3.67 -14.51 20.26
N PRO A 91 -3.25 -15.21 21.33
CA PRO A 91 -1.92 -15.03 21.91
C PRO A 91 -0.81 -15.14 20.84
N HIS A 92 0.18 -14.23 20.87
CA HIS A 92 1.18 -14.09 19.80
C HIS A 92 1.86 -15.41 19.44
N ARG A 93 2.25 -16.19 20.46
CA ARG A 93 2.91 -17.49 20.27
C ARG A 93 2.01 -18.49 19.56
N GLU A 94 0.74 -18.57 19.95
CA GLU A 94 -0.22 -19.49 19.37
C GLU A 94 -0.51 -19.13 17.91
N PHE A 95 -0.72 -17.85 17.63
CA PHE A 95 -0.90 -17.35 16.27
C PHE A 95 0.31 -17.68 15.38
N TRP A 96 1.53 -17.36 15.83
CA TRP A 96 2.73 -17.64 15.04
C TRP A 96 3.04 -19.13 14.87
N ASP A 97 2.72 -19.95 15.88
CA ASP A 97 2.85 -21.40 15.72
C ASP A 97 1.83 -21.96 14.73
N LEU A 98 0.59 -21.45 14.72
CA LEU A 98 -0.41 -21.77 13.70
C LEU A 98 0.10 -21.41 12.30
N MET A 99 0.56 -20.17 12.10
CA MET A 99 1.09 -19.71 10.81
C MET A 99 2.23 -20.62 10.32
N ARG A 100 3.15 -21.00 11.22
CA ARG A 100 4.24 -21.90 10.88
C ARG A 100 3.74 -23.28 10.44
N ARG A 101 2.72 -23.83 11.11
CA ARG A 101 2.12 -25.13 10.78
C ARG A 101 1.35 -25.10 9.46
N THR A 102 0.82 -23.94 9.07
CA THR A 102 0.12 -23.73 7.79
C THR A 102 1.06 -23.32 6.66
N GLY A 103 2.38 -23.29 6.90
CA GLY A 103 3.40 -23.08 5.87
C GLY A 103 4.03 -21.69 5.84
N VAL A 104 3.61 -20.77 6.73
CA VAL A 104 4.16 -19.41 6.84
C VAL A 104 5.07 -19.31 8.06
N ASP A 105 6.40 -19.46 7.88
CA ASP A 105 7.37 -19.35 8.99
C ASP A 105 7.59 -17.89 9.43
N PRO A 106 7.15 -17.49 10.65
CA PRO A 106 7.29 -16.12 11.13
C PRO A 106 8.75 -15.68 11.32
N ASN A 107 9.66 -16.60 11.63
CA ASN A 107 11.07 -16.22 11.78
C ASN A 107 11.69 -15.85 10.42
N LEU A 108 11.44 -16.68 9.40
CA LEU A 108 11.90 -16.40 8.04
C LEU A 108 11.30 -15.10 7.52
N ARG A 109 9.98 -14.92 7.70
CA ARG A 109 9.25 -13.73 7.27
C ARG A 109 9.76 -12.45 7.95
N LEU A 110 10.07 -12.48 9.24
CA LEU A 110 10.63 -11.33 9.96
C LEU A 110 12.02 -10.95 9.44
N ARG A 111 12.88 -11.95 9.16
CA ARG A 111 14.19 -11.71 8.53
C ARG A 111 14.04 -11.07 7.16
N THR A 112 13.15 -11.62 6.34
CA THR A 112 12.84 -11.08 5.01
C THR A 112 12.36 -9.62 5.07
N LEU A 113 11.56 -9.24 6.09
CA LEU A 113 11.17 -7.85 6.28
C LEU A 113 12.38 -6.95 6.59
N PHE A 114 13.26 -7.37 7.48
CA PHE A 114 14.43 -6.54 7.86
C PHE A 114 15.49 -6.43 6.76
N ASP A 115 15.48 -7.33 5.78
CA ASP A 115 16.30 -7.20 4.55
C ASP A 115 15.72 -6.15 3.56
N MET A 116 14.47 -5.71 3.77
CA MET A 116 13.84 -4.68 2.92
C MET A 116 14.18 -3.27 3.39
N PRO A 117 14.07 -2.26 2.49
CA PRO A 117 14.15 -0.86 2.87
C PRO A 117 13.18 -0.51 4.01
N VAL A 118 13.67 0.29 4.96
CA VAL A 118 12.90 0.85 6.06
C VAL A 118 12.29 2.20 5.67
N GLY A 119 11.07 2.45 6.12
CA GLY A 119 10.42 3.75 6.07
C GLY A 119 10.28 4.36 7.46
N MET A 120 10.00 5.66 7.50
CA MET A 120 9.77 6.40 8.73
C MET A 120 8.36 7.00 8.70
N ARG A 121 7.63 6.87 9.79
CA ARG A 121 6.31 7.49 9.99
C ARG A 121 6.28 8.21 11.33
N GLN A 122 5.64 9.38 11.38
CA GLN A 122 5.33 10.04 12.65
C GLN A 122 3.86 9.78 12.99
N ILE A 123 3.60 9.24 14.18
CA ILE A 123 2.25 8.97 14.69
C ILE A 123 2.19 9.56 16.10
N ASP A 124 1.27 10.49 16.33
CA ASP A 124 1.07 11.13 17.63
C ASP A 124 2.36 11.69 18.27
N GLY A 125 3.28 12.20 17.43
CA GLY A 125 4.58 12.73 17.86
C GLY A 125 5.66 11.68 18.13
N GLU A 126 5.35 10.39 18.02
CA GLU A 126 6.32 9.29 18.08
C GLU A 126 6.79 8.92 16.67
N ILE A 127 8.09 8.66 16.53
CA ILE A 127 8.68 8.16 15.28
C ILE A 127 8.57 6.64 15.26
N TRP A 128 8.01 6.07 14.20
CA TRP A 128 7.97 4.64 13.94
C TRP A 128 8.80 4.31 12.70
N TYR A 129 9.68 3.33 12.82
CA TYR A 129 10.42 2.72 11.74
C TYR A 129 9.66 1.50 11.25
N VAL A 130 9.27 1.49 9.97
CA VAL A 130 8.36 0.48 9.42
C VAL A 130 9.03 -0.25 8.26
N TRP A 131 8.89 -1.59 8.28
CA TRP A 131 9.32 -2.46 7.18
C TRP A 131 8.10 -3.15 6.56
N PRO A 132 7.99 -3.19 5.22
CA PRO A 132 8.81 -2.41 4.28
C PRO A 132 8.47 -0.91 4.34
N ASP A 133 9.35 -0.08 3.80
CA ASP A 133 9.15 1.37 3.60
C ASP A 133 7.82 1.76 2.95
N LEU A 134 7.31 0.95 2.01
CA LEU A 134 6.00 1.17 1.40
C LEU A 134 4.86 1.08 2.43
N ALA A 135 5.00 0.28 3.48
CA ALA A 135 4.05 0.18 4.57
C ALA A 135 4.11 1.39 5.53
N ALA A 136 5.14 2.23 5.43
CA ALA A 136 5.23 3.48 6.19
C ALA A 136 4.37 4.60 5.59
N ARG A 137 3.96 4.47 4.32
CA ARG A 137 3.19 5.50 3.60
C ARG A 137 1.73 5.49 4.02
N ASP A 138 1.12 6.66 3.94
CA ASP A 138 -0.33 6.77 4.05
C ASP A 138 -1.02 6.24 2.78
N ALA A 139 -2.27 5.80 2.93
CA ALA A 139 -3.05 5.21 1.83
C ALA A 139 -3.12 6.12 0.61
N HIS A 140 -3.27 7.43 0.83
CA HIS A 140 -3.35 8.43 -0.24
C HIS A 140 -2.06 8.58 -1.07
N ASP A 141 -0.90 8.23 -0.51
CA ASP A 141 0.43 8.28 -1.13
C ASP A 141 0.88 6.92 -1.67
N LEU A 142 0.17 5.86 -1.32
CA LEU A 142 0.43 4.50 -1.76
C LEU A 142 -0.33 4.15 -3.06
N ILE A 143 -1.19 5.04 -3.55
CA ILE A 143 -1.93 4.87 -4.80
C ILE A 143 -0.95 4.54 -5.95
N PRO A 144 -1.09 3.39 -6.62
CA PRO A 144 -0.12 2.90 -7.59
C PRO A 144 0.24 3.91 -8.67
N GLU A 145 -0.75 4.69 -9.13
CA GLU A 145 -0.62 5.69 -10.19
C GLU A 145 0.28 6.87 -9.78
N LYS A 146 0.41 7.15 -8.48
CA LYS A 146 1.31 8.17 -7.93
C LYS A 146 2.74 7.67 -7.70
N LEU A 147 2.92 6.35 -7.68
CA LEU A 147 4.22 5.72 -7.44
C LEU A 147 5.07 5.73 -8.70
N THR A 148 6.39 5.80 -8.49
CA THR A 148 7.36 5.55 -9.55
C THR A 148 7.21 4.12 -10.11
N PHE A 149 7.71 3.88 -11.32
CA PHE A 149 7.63 2.55 -11.94
C PHE A 149 8.23 1.44 -11.06
N GLN A 150 9.40 1.71 -10.44
CA GLN A 150 10.08 0.76 -9.55
C GLN A 150 9.27 0.48 -8.29
N GLU A 151 8.72 1.52 -7.65
CA GLU A 151 7.89 1.37 -6.46
C GLU A 151 6.59 0.63 -6.76
N ARG A 152 5.94 0.94 -7.89
CA ARG A 152 4.72 0.25 -8.32
C ARG A 152 4.97 -1.24 -8.57
N ARG A 153 6.08 -1.56 -9.22
CA ARG A 153 6.50 -2.96 -9.43
C ARG A 153 6.71 -3.67 -8.08
N ARG A 154 7.49 -3.07 -7.19
CA ARG A 154 7.77 -3.64 -5.86
C ARG A 154 6.50 -3.76 -5.02
N LEU A 155 5.60 -2.78 -5.08
CA LEU A 155 4.31 -2.84 -4.40
C LEU A 155 3.53 -4.06 -4.88
N ARG A 156 3.39 -4.25 -6.19
CA ARG A 156 2.73 -5.44 -6.76
C ARG A 156 3.41 -6.75 -6.33
N GLU A 157 4.74 -6.82 -6.33
CA GLU A 157 5.47 -8.01 -5.87
C GLU A 157 5.21 -8.33 -4.38
N LEU A 158 4.93 -7.31 -3.56
CA LEU A 158 4.70 -7.47 -2.13
C LEU A 158 3.26 -7.85 -1.76
N ILE A 159 2.26 -7.38 -2.51
CA ILE A 159 0.85 -7.50 -2.10
C ILE A 159 -0.07 -8.07 -3.18
N GLY A 160 0.44 -8.38 -4.37
CA GLY A 160 -0.35 -8.86 -5.50
C GLY A 160 -1.32 -7.82 -6.05
N ASP A 161 -2.12 -8.21 -7.04
CA ASP A 161 -3.11 -7.31 -7.64
C ASP A 161 -4.31 -7.09 -6.70
N ASP A 162 -4.68 -8.07 -5.87
CA ASP A 162 -5.75 -7.90 -4.88
C ASP A 162 -5.41 -6.86 -3.80
N GLY A 163 -4.16 -6.85 -3.32
CA GLY A 163 -3.69 -5.82 -2.40
C GLY A 163 -3.68 -4.43 -3.05
N ILE A 164 -3.39 -4.35 -4.35
CA ILE A 164 -3.48 -3.10 -5.12
C ILE A 164 -4.92 -2.59 -5.19
N GLU A 165 -5.89 -3.48 -5.39
CA GLU A 165 -7.31 -3.11 -5.38
C GLU A 165 -7.77 -2.59 -4.00
N LYS A 166 -7.29 -3.18 -2.90
CA LYS A 166 -7.54 -2.67 -1.54
C LYS A 166 -7.01 -1.23 -1.38
N ILE A 167 -5.79 -0.96 -1.85
CA ILE A 167 -5.22 0.40 -1.81
C ILE A 167 -6.03 1.39 -2.65
N ARG A 168 -6.51 0.99 -3.84
CA ARG A 168 -7.38 1.84 -4.68
C ARG A 168 -8.70 2.17 -4.00
N LYS A 169 -9.20 1.30 -3.13
CA LYS A 169 -10.39 1.55 -2.28
C LYS A 169 -10.10 2.46 -1.08
N GLY A 170 -8.86 2.93 -0.93
CA GLY A 170 -8.43 3.81 0.16
C GLY A 170 -7.95 3.06 1.40
N GLU A 171 -7.78 1.74 1.34
CA GLU A 171 -7.17 0.99 2.44
C GLU A 171 -5.66 1.27 2.52
N GLY A 172 -5.10 1.14 3.72
CA GLY A 172 -3.65 1.20 3.93
C GLY A 172 -2.94 -0.02 3.33
N TYR A 173 -1.61 -0.07 3.49
CA TYR A 173 -0.80 -1.19 3.04
C TYR A 173 -1.29 -2.54 3.63
N PRO A 174 -1.77 -3.50 2.82
CA PRO A 174 -2.43 -4.71 3.33
C PRO A 174 -1.45 -5.85 3.62
N GLY A 175 -0.22 -5.78 3.12
CA GLY A 175 0.76 -6.85 3.20
C GLY A 175 1.42 -7.00 4.57
N MET A 176 2.34 -7.98 4.62
CA MET A 176 3.21 -8.23 5.76
C MET A 176 4.05 -6.99 6.11
N ARG A 177 4.14 -6.70 7.41
CA ARG A 177 4.85 -5.53 7.93
C ARG A 177 5.22 -5.66 9.40
N THR A 178 6.27 -4.95 9.81
CA THR A 178 6.67 -4.80 11.21
C THR A 178 7.05 -3.35 11.49
N ALA A 179 6.87 -2.89 12.73
CA ALA A 179 7.31 -1.56 13.14
C ALA A 179 8.02 -1.55 14.49
N ILE A 180 9.05 -0.72 14.60
CA ILE A 180 9.78 -0.43 15.84
C ILE A 180 9.73 1.08 16.06
N ALA A 181 9.26 1.51 17.22
CA ALA A 181 9.25 2.92 17.59
C ALA A 181 10.67 3.43 17.88
N GLY A 182 10.87 4.75 17.81
CA GLY A 182 12.17 5.39 18.01
C GLY A 182 12.78 5.16 19.40
N ASN A 183 11.97 4.81 20.39
CA ASN A 183 12.41 4.40 21.73
C ASN A 183 12.78 2.91 21.85
N GLY A 184 12.72 2.14 20.76
CA GLY A 184 13.02 0.71 20.73
C GLY A 184 11.83 -0.22 21.01
N ARG A 185 10.63 0.31 21.25
CA ARG A 185 9.43 -0.53 21.43
C ARG A 185 9.08 -1.25 20.13
N TRP A 186 8.90 -2.56 20.19
CA TRP A 186 8.36 -3.32 19.07
C TRP A 186 6.84 -3.12 19.04
N VAL A 187 6.30 -2.53 17.98
CA VAL A 187 4.92 -2.04 17.95
C VAL A 187 3.96 -3.07 17.35
N TYR A 188 4.34 -3.66 16.23
CA TYR A 188 3.56 -4.71 15.60
C TYR A 188 4.44 -5.61 14.73
N TYR A 189 3.97 -6.83 14.51
CA TYR A 189 4.47 -7.72 13.47
C TYR A 189 3.32 -8.53 12.87
N VAL A 190 2.86 -8.08 11.71
CA VAL A 190 1.69 -8.60 11.02
C VAL A 190 2.16 -9.35 9.79
N LEU A 191 1.72 -10.60 9.63
CA LEU A 191 2.10 -11.46 8.51
C LEU A 191 1.29 -11.23 7.23
N GLY A 192 0.40 -10.24 7.24
CA GLY A 192 -0.56 -9.98 6.17
C GLY A 192 -1.82 -10.82 6.32
N GLN A 193 -2.88 -10.43 5.62
CA GLN A 193 -3.95 -11.37 5.27
C GLN A 193 -3.50 -11.96 3.94
N ASP A 194 -3.18 -13.24 3.93
CA ASP A 194 -3.01 -13.94 2.65
C ASP A 194 -4.35 -13.77 1.92
N GLY A 195 -4.32 -13.15 0.73
CA GLY A 195 -5.42 -13.31 -0.20
C GLY A 195 -5.47 -14.80 -0.50
N GLU A 196 -6.57 -15.45 -0.14
CA GLU A 196 -6.85 -16.78 -0.64
C GLU A 196 -6.84 -16.69 -2.17
N ASP A 197 -5.93 -17.45 -2.80
CA ASP A 197 -5.92 -17.69 -4.25
C ASP A 197 -7.23 -18.34 -4.73
#